data_AF-A0A091RIA4-F1
#
_entry.id   AF-A0A091RIA4-F1
#
_cell.length_a   1.000
_cell.length_b   1.000
_cell.length_c   1.000
_cell.angle_alpha   90.00
_cell.angle_beta   90.00
_cell.angle_gamma   90.00
#
_symmetry.space_group_name_H-M   'P 1'
#
loop_
_entity.id
_entity.type
_entity.pdbx_description
1 polymer ?
#
loop_
_entity_poly.entity_id
_entity_poly.type
_entity_poly.pdbx_seq_one_letter_code
_entity_poly.pdbx_strand_id
1 'polypeptide(L)'
;TEDIEDMIPKGLSEVTKQQIRYLLQMRTTSDKSLRLVLSTFKNLREELCHLQDDLGKLETDNVLLKKDLAFKDSQVKEYETLLASLRESNRQQQQGLGESAAKCRSLEEQLLSLRLSEGEKECQLKELEYCKRALEQEIQNLRLQTCSNPTLQTTTDELSSRYVEMINNLREDKDREIRTLRSQLCQFQQDISRREVSNSDLQMRLQELTSMLEEKDAFIKQQQEDLFRLKNENLSGSQSPGVTTVITKKYRNQYPILGLLSDDYKVTSPVNKSQTIVIERTGEIWRH
;
A
#
# COMPACT_ATOMS: atom_id res chain seq x y z
N THR A 1 -42.42 -20.80 149.11
CA THR A 1 -42.68 -19.40 149.53
C THR A 1 -42.83 -19.44 151.02
N GLU A 2 -41.84 -18.94 151.75
CA GLU A 2 -41.98 -18.73 153.20
C GLU A 2 -43.15 -17.75 153.42
N ASP A 3 -44.00 -18.05 154.40
CA ASP A 3 -45.09 -17.15 154.77
C ASP A 3 -44.48 -15.87 155.38
N ILE A 4 -44.95 -14.69 154.96
CA ILE A 4 -44.43 -13.41 155.45
C ILE A 4 -44.62 -13.32 156.97
N GLU A 5 -45.67 -13.94 157.50
CA GLU A 5 -46.01 -13.92 158.91
C GLU A 5 -45.01 -14.72 159.77
N ASP A 6 -44.41 -15.78 159.22
CA ASP A 6 -43.40 -16.60 159.89
C ASP A 6 -42.06 -15.85 160.05
N MET A 7 -41.85 -14.79 159.27
CA MET A 7 -40.64 -13.96 159.32
C MET A 7 -40.74 -12.78 160.30
N ILE A 8 -41.91 -12.55 160.92
CA ILE A 8 -42.14 -11.44 161.85
C ILE A 8 -41.79 -11.88 163.29
N PRO A 9 -40.86 -11.20 163.99
CA PRO A 9 -40.51 -11.56 165.37
C PRO A 9 -41.70 -11.47 166.34
N LYS A 10 -41.81 -12.45 167.25
CA LYS A 10 -42.83 -12.47 168.30
C LYS A 10 -42.51 -11.42 169.39
N GLY A 11 -43.54 -10.77 169.94
CA GLY A 11 -43.40 -9.79 171.04
C GLY A 11 -43.32 -8.31 170.64
N LEU A 12 -43.45 -7.98 169.35
CA LEU A 12 -43.46 -6.60 168.85
C LEU A 12 -44.86 -5.94 168.95
N SER A 13 -44.90 -4.61 168.94
CA SER A 13 -46.14 -3.84 168.82
C SER A 13 -46.78 -4.07 167.44
N GLU A 14 -48.12 -4.03 167.38
CA GLU A 14 -48.84 -4.34 166.14
C GLU A 14 -48.51 -3.35 165.00
N VAL A 15 -48.24 -2.08 165.34
CA VAL A 15 -47.81 -1.06 164.37
C VAL A 15 -46.46 -1.43 163.75
N THR A 16 -45.51 -1.88 164.57
CA THR A 16 -44.19 -2.32 164.09
C THR A 16 -44.29 -3.59 163.26
N LYS A 17 -45.14 -4.54 163.64
CA LYS A 17 -45.41 -5.74 162.82
C LYS A 17 -45.99 -5.37 161.46
N GLN A 18 -46.94 -4.44 161.40
CA GLN A 18 -47.52 -3.98 160.14
C GLN A 18 -46.48 -3.31 159.22
N GLN A 19 -45.57 -2.52 159.79
CA GLN A 19 -44.45 -1.93 159.03
C GLN A 19 -43.50 -2.99 158.48
N ILE A 20 -43.14 -4.01 159.29
CA ILE A 20 -42.30 -5.13 158.85
C ILE A 20 -43.01 -5.93 157.75
N ARG A 21 -44.30 -6.24 157.91
CA ARG A 21 -45.13 -6.93 156.92
C ARG A 21 -45.13 -6.19 155.58
N TYR A 22 -45.33 -4.87 155.60
CA TYR A 22 -45.27 -4.04 154.39
C TYR A 22 -43.90 -4.11 153.71
N LEU A 23 -42.80 -3.98 154.46
CA LEU A 23 -41.44 -4.06 153.90
C LEU A 23 -41.15 -5.44 153.29
N LEU A 24 -41.56 -6.53 153.94
CA LEU A 24 -41.41 -7.89 153.42
C LEU A 24 -42.28 -8.11 152.17
N GLN A 25 -43.50 -7.57 152.13
CA GLN A 25 -44.37 -7.61 150.95
C GLN A 25 -43.79 -6.80 149.78
N MET A 26 -43.20 -5.63 150.05
CA MET A 26 -42.51 -4.83 149.05
C MET A 26 -41.28 -5.55 148.50
N ARG A 27 -40.47 -6.17 149.37
CA ARG A 27 -39.33 -7.00 148.96
C ARG A 27 -39.76 -8.16 148.08
N THR A 28 -40.75 -8.95 148.50
CA THR A 28 -41.24 -10.10 147.73
C THR A 28 -41.84 -9.69 146.38
N THR A 29 -42.52 -8.55 146.31
CA THR A 29 -43.00 -7.98 145.05
C THR A 29 -41.84 -7.55 144.17
N SER A 30 -40.86 -6.83 144.71
CA SER A 30 -39.64 -6.42 144.01
C SER A 30 -38.87 -7.62 143.45
N ASP A 31 -38.71 -8.70 144.22
CA ASP A 31 -38.02 -9.92 143.77
C ASP A 31 -38.75 -10.60 142.61
N LYS A 32 -40.10 -10.60 142.62
CA LYS A 32 -40.91 -11.08 141.48
C LYS A 32 -40.72 -10.20 140.25
N SER A 33 -40.77 -8.87 140.42
CA SER A 33 -40.52 -7.91 139.35
C SER A 33 -39.14 -8.09 138.72
N LEU A 34 -38.10 -8.22 139.56
CA LEU A 34 -36.73 -8.45 139.12
C LEU A 34 -36.61 -9.75 138.35
N ARG A 35 -37.21 -10.85 138.84
CA ARG A 35 -37.20 -12.13 138.14
C ARG A 35 -37.87 -12.05 136.77
N LEU A 36 -39.00 -11.34 136.66
CA LEU A 36 -39.68 -11.10 135.38
C LEU A 36 -38.75 -10.35 134.43
N VAL A 37 -38.16 -9.24 134.88
CA VAL A 37 -37.23 -8.42 134.09
C VAL A 37 -36.02 -9.22 133.62
N LEU A 38 -35.42 -10.02 134.51
CA LEU A 38 -34.30 -10.89 134.14
C LEU A 38 -34.71 -11.96 133.12
N SER A 39 -35.92 -12.52 133.24
CA SER A 39 -36.46 -13.46 132.25
C SER A 39 -36.68 -12.78 130.89
N THR A 40 -37.20 -11.56 130.86
CA THR A 40 -37.39 -10.82 129.60
C THR A 40 -36.05 -10.47 128.95
N PHE A 41 -35.05 -10.05 129.74
CA PHE A 41 -33.70 -9.81 129.21
C PHE A 41 -33.03 -11.09 128.71
N LYS A 42 -33.25 -12.23 129.39
CA LYS A 42 -32.75 -13.51 128.94
C LYS A 42 -33.34 -13.89 127.57
N ASN A 43 -34.66 -13.78 127.41
CA ASN A 43 -35.34 -14.08 126.15
C ASN A 43 -34.88 -13.15 125.02
N LEU A 44 -34.81 -11.83 125.28
CA LEU A 44 -34.31 -10.87 124.30
C LEU A 44 -32.87 -11.17 123.85
N ARG A 45 -32.01 -11.60 124.77
CA ARG A 45 -30.64 -12.00 124.44
C ARG A 45 -30.61 -13.24 123.55
N GLU A 46 -31.50 -14.20 123.77
CA GLU A 46 -31.61 -15.40 122.93
C GLU A 46 -32.10 -15.04 121.52
N GLU A 47 -33.13 -14.19 121.40
CA GLU A 47 -33.63 -13.67 120.12
C GLU A 47 -32.55 -12.88 119.35
N LEU A 48 -31.79 -12.03 120.04
CA LEU A 48 -30.67 -11.30 119.44
C LEU A 48 -29.59 -12.26 118.91
N CYS A 49 -29.33 -13.37 119.60
CA CYS A 49 -28.38 -14.37 119.14
C CYS A 49 -28.86 -15.05 117.85
N HIS A 50 -30.14 -15.41 117.78
CA HIS A 50 -30.74 -15.99 116.56
C HIS A 50 -30.74 -15.01 115.38
N LEU A 51 -31.08 -13.73 115.62
CA LEU A 51 -31.02 -12.70 114.59
C LEU A 51 -29.60 -12.47 114.09
N GLN A 52 -28.60 -12.57 114.96
CA GLN A 52 -27.19 -12.49 114.58
C GLN A 52 -26.77 -13.67 113.70
N ASP A 53 -27.20 -14.89 114.03
CA ASP A 53 -26.94 -16.08 113.21
C ASP A 53 -27.62 -15.97 111.82
N ASP A 54 -28.86 -15.50 111.77
CA ASP A 54 -29.59 -15.32 110.51
C ASP A 54 -29.01 -14.19 109.66
N LEU A 55 -28.54 -13.10 110.29
CA LEU A 55 -27.79 -12.06 109.60
C LEU A 55 -26.51 -12.63 108.96
N GLY A 56 -25.76 -13.45 109.70
CA GLY A 56 -24.56 -14.12 109.19
C GLY A 56 -24.86 -15.01 107.98
N LYS A 57 -25.95 -15.81 108.02
CA LYS A 57 -26.40 -16.61 106.87
C LYS A 57 -26.73 -15.72 105.67
N LEU A 58 -27.50 -14.65 105.88
CA LEU A 58 -27.87 -13.71 104.83
C LEU A 58 -26.64 -13.04 104.20
N GLU A 59 -25.63 -12.69 104.99
CA GLU A 59 -24.36 -12.16 104.48
C GLU A 59 -23.64 -13.18 103.60
N THR A 60 -23.58 -14.45 104.02
CA THR A 60 -22.95 -15.51 103.20
C THR A 60 -23.69 -15.74 101.89
N ASP A 61 -25.03 -15.81 101.92
CA ASP A 61 -25.87 -15.95 100.73
C ASP A 61 -25.71 -14.74 99.80
N ASN A 62 -25.64 -13.52 100.35
CA ASN A 62 -25.41 -12.31 99.57
C ASN A 62 -24.08 -12.35 98.82
N VAL A 63 -23.01 -12.84 99.46
CA VAL A 63 -21.70 -12.99 98.82
C VAL A 63 -21.72 -14.04 97.71
N LEU A 64 -22.40 -15.18 97.93
CA LEU A 64 -22.53 -16.22 96.92
C LEU A 64 -23.35 -15.74 95.71
N LEU A 65 -24.48 -15.07 95.95
CA LEU A 65 -25.31 -14.51 94.88
C LEU A 65 -24.57 -13.45 94.08
N LYS A 66 -23.77 -12.59 94.71
CA LYS A 66 -22.92 -11.61 94.00
C LYS A 66 -21.89 -12.29 93.10
N LYS A 67 -21.29 -13.39 93.54
CA LYS A 67 -20.35 -14.16 92.73
C LYS A 67 -21.03 -14.83 91.54
N ASP A 68 -22.18 -15.45 91.75
CA ASP A 68 -22.95 -16.07 90.67
C ASP A 68 -23.41 -15.01 89.66
N LEU A 69 -23.91 -13.87 90.12
CA LEU A 69 -24.30 -12.76 89.25
C LEU A 69 -23.12 -12.26 88.40
N ALA A 70 -21.94 -12.06 88.99
CA ALA A 70 -20.74 -11.66 88.25
C ALA A 70 -20.30 -12.72 87.22
N PHE A 71 -20.45 -14.01 87.55
CA PHE A 71 -20.19 -15.11 86.63
C PHE A 71 -21.18 -15.11 85.47
N LYS A 72 -22.49 -14.94 85.75
CA LYS A 72 -23.54 -14.84 84.75
C LYS A 72 -23.34 -13.64 83.83
N ASP A 73 -22.98 -12.48 84.37
CA ASP A 73 -22.64 -11.30 83.57
C ASP A 73 -21.47 -11.55 82.61
N SER A 74 -20.45 -12.28 83.07
CA SER A 74 -19.30 -12.66 82.23
C SER A 74 -19.74 -13.61 81.12
N GLN A 75 -20.55 -14.61 81.44
CA GLN A 75 -21.12 -15.55 80.49
C GLN A 75 -22.00 -14.86 79.43
N VAL A 76 -22.83 -13.89 79.84
CA VAL A 76 -23.66 -13.09 78.91
C VAL A 76 -22.77 -12.32 77.93
N LYS A 77 -21.70 -11.68 78.41
CA LYS A 77 -20.75 -10.96 77.53
C LYS A 77 -20.07 -11.89 76.52
N GLU A 78 -19.69 -13.10 76.93
CA GLU A 78 -19.13 -14.09 76.01
C GLU A 78 -20.15 -14.49 74.93
N TYR A 79 -21.41 -14.75 75.30
CA TYR A 79 -22.45 -15.05 74.32
C TYR A 79 -22.76 -13.88 73.39
N GLU A 80 -22.76 -12.64 73.89
CA GLU A 80 -22.94 -11.44 73.07
C GLU A 80 -21.81 -11.27 72.05
N THR A 81 -20.56 -11.49 72.45
CA THR A 81 -19.41 -11.41 71.53
C THR A 81 -19.45 -12.50 70.47
N LEU A 82 -19.82 -13.74 70.85
CA LEU A 82 -20.01 -14.85 69.90
C LEU A 82 -21.14 -14.54 68.91
N LEU A 83 -22.27 -14.03 69.40
CA LEU A 83 -23.42 -13.65 68.58
C LEU A 83 -23.06 -12.51 67.61
N ALA A 84 -22.28 -11.52 68.05
CA ALA A 84 -21.77 -10.46 67.20
C ALA A 84 -20.85 -10.99 66.10
N SER A 85 -19.93 -11.91 66.44
CA SER A 85 -19.04 -12.58 65.47
C SER A 85 -19.83 -13.40 64.44
N LEU A 86 -20.84 -14.15 64.86
CA LEU A 86 -21.70 -14.91 63.96
C LEU A 86 -22.50 -14.01 63.02
N ARG A 87 -23.06 -12.90 63.52
CA ARG A 87 -23.75 -11.91 62.69
C ARG A 87 -22.82 -11.29 61.65
N GLU A 88 -21.59 -10.95 62.05
CA GLU A 88 -20.59 -10.40 61.13
C GLU A 88 -20.15 -11.43 60.07
N SER A 89 -19.91 -12.68 60.47
CA SER A 89 -19.60 -13.77 59.54
C SER A 89 -20.72 -13.99 58.52
N ASN A 90 -21.98 -13.98 58.98
CA ASN A 90 -23.13 -14.10 58.09
C ASN A 90 -23.22 -12.94 57.10
N ARG A 91 -22.99 -11.69 57.56
CA ARG A 91 -22.94 -10.50 56.71
C ARG A 91 -21.87 -10.63 55.62
N GLN A 92 -20.66 -11.07 55.98
CA GLN A 92 -19.57 -11.30 55.04
C GLN A 92 -19.90 -12.40 54.03
N GLN A 93 -20.52 -13.50 54.46
CA GLN A 93 -20.97 -14.57 53.57
C GLN A 93 -22.02 -14.06 52.57
N GLN A 94 -23.02 -13.30 53.04
CA GLN A 94 -24.03 -12.71 52.16
C GLN A 94 -23.42 -11.75 51.13
N GLN A 95 -22.46 -10.92 51.55
CA GLN A 95 -21.72 -10.05 50.65
C GLN A 95 -20.94 -10.85 49.60
N GLY A 96 -20.20 -11.89 50.01
CA GLY A 96 -19.45 -12.75 49.10
C GLY A 96 -20.34 -13.50 48.11
N LEU A 97 -21.54 -13.94 48.53
CA LEU A 97 -22.55 -14.52 47.64
C LEU A 97 -23.04 -13.48 46.61
N GLY A 98 -23.28 -12.24 47.03
CA GLY A 98 -23.68 -11.15 46.14
C GLY A 98 -22.62 -10.82 45.09
N GLU A 99 -21.35 -10.74 45.50
CA GLU A 99 -20.20 -10.52 44.61
C GLU A 99 -20.01 -11.67 43.62
N SER A 100 -20.12 -12.92 44.09
CA SER A 100 -20.09 -14.12 43.24
C SER A 100 -21.21 -14.12 42.21
N ALA A 101 -22.45 -13.81 42.63
CA ALA A 101 -23.60 -13.74 41.74
C ALA A 101 -23.43 -12.62 40.69
N ALA A 102 -22.87 -11.46 41.06
CA ALA A 102 -22.55 -10.39 40.12
C ALA A 102 -21.49 -10.82 39.10
N LYS A 103 -20.46 -11.54 39.55
CA LYS A 103 -19.44 -12.12 38.66
C LYS A 103 -20.02 -13.14 37.69
N CYS A 104 -20.90 -14.03 38.16
CA CYS A 104 -21.61 -14.98 37.30
C CYS A 104 -22.41 -14.27 36.21
N ARG A 105 -23.22 -13.25 36.57
CA ARG A 105 -23.97 -12.46 35.59
C ARG A 105 -23.06 -11.79 34.55
N SER A 106 -21.95 -11.21 34.99
CA SER A 106 -20.98 -10.59 34.06
C SER A 106 -20.36 -11.62 33.10
N LEU A 107 -20.02 -12.81 33.57
CA LEU A 107 -19.51 -13.89 32.72
C LEU A 107 -20.58 -14.42 31.75
N GLU A 108 -21.83 -14.52 32.18
CA GLU A 108 -22.96 -14.89 31.32
C GLU A 108 -23.18 -13.85 30.21
N GLU A 109 -23.13 -12.56 30.54
CA GLU A 109 -23.19 -11.46 29.57
C GLU A 109 -22.02 -11.53 28.55
N GLN A 110 -20.80 -11.78 29.02
CA GLN A 110 -19.64 -11.96 28.17
C GLN A 110 -19.81 -13.16 27.22
N LEU A 111 -20.28 -14.31 27.72
CA LEU A 111 -20.55 -15.49 26.90
C LEU A 111 -21.63 -15.22 25.86
N LEU A 112 -22.68 -14.48 26.22
CA LEU A 112 -23.72 -14.07 25.26
C LEU A 112 -23.14 -13.20 24.15
N SER A 113 -22.32 -12.21 24.51
CA SER A 113 -21.70 -11.30 23.55
C SER A 113 -20.75 -12.04 22.58
N LEU A 114 -19.99 -13.01 23.09
CA LEU A 114 -19.12 -13.85 22.28
C LEU A 114 -19.91 -14.71 21.30
N ARG A 115 -21.01 -15.33 21.75
CA ARG A 115 -21.89 -16.13 20.89
C ARG A 115 -22.53 -15.30 19.78
N LEU A 116 -22.96 -14.06 20.08
CA LEU A 116 -23.48 -13.14 19.07
C LEU A 116 -22.41 -12.78 18.04
N SER A 117 -21.20 -12.43 18.49
CA SER A 117 -20.08 -12.12 17.59
C SER A 117 -19.65 -13.32 16.74
N GLU A 118 -19.69 -14.53 17.30
CA GLU A 118 -19.42 -15.76 16.55
C GLU A 118 -20.47 -16.00 15.46
N GLY A 119 -21.76 -15.82 15.78
CA GLY A 119 -22.84 -15.90 14.81
C GLY A 119 -22.72 -14.89 13.66
N GLU A 120 -22.33 -13.64 13.96
CA GLU A 120 -22.06 -12.62 12.95
C GLU A 120 -20.91 -13.03 12.01
N LYS A 121 -19.82 -13.55 12.56
CA LYS A 121 -18.69 -14.07 11.78
C LYS A 121 -19.09 -15.26 10.91
N GLU A 122 -19.93 -16.16 11.42
CA GLU A 122 -20.43 -17.30 10.66
C GLU A 122 -21.29 -16.86 9.46
N CYS A 123 -22.15 -15.85 9.64
CA CYS A 123 -22.92 -15.26 8.55
C CYS A 123 -22.00 -14.64 7.47
N GLN A 124 -21.04 -13.82 7.88
CA GLN A 124 -20.06 -13.22 6.96
C GLN A 124 -19.24 -14.27 6.19
N LEU A 125 -18.86 -15.36 6.88
CA LEU A 125 -18.13 -16.46 6.26
C LEU A 125 -18.99 -17.17 5.20
N LYS A 126 -20.26 -17.45 5.50
CA LYS A 126 -21.21 -18.02 4.52
C LYS A 126 -21.37 -17.11 3.31
N GLU A 127 -21.54 -15.81 3.50
CA GLU A 127 -21.62 -14.83 2.41
C GLU A 127 -20.37 -14.86 1.52
N LEU A 128 -19.18 -14.86 2.12
CA LEU A 128 -17.92 -14.97 1.38
C LEU A 128 -17.80 -16.28 0.62
N GLU A 129 -18.23 -17.41 1.20
CA GLU A 129 -18.25 -18.71 0.52
C GLU A 129 -19.20 -18.72 -0.67
N TYR A 130 -20.37 -18.08 -0.57
CA TYR A 130 -21.30 -17.94 -1.69
C TYR A 130 -20.69 -17.09 -2.81
N CYS A 131 -20.12 -15.92 -2.48
CA CYS A 131 -19.45 -15.06 -3.45
C CYS A 131 -18.28 -15.79 -4.13
N LYS A 132 -17.47 -16.52 -3.35
CA LYS A 132 -16.37 -17.35 -3.88
C LYS A 132 -16.90 -18.38 -4.87
N ARG A 133 -17.94 -19.15 -4.51
CA ARG A 133 -18.54 -20.15 -5.39
C ARG A 133 -19.09 -19.53 -6.68
N ALA A 134 -19.74 -18.36 -6.60
CA ALA A 134 -20.23 -17.63 -7.76
C ALA A 134 -19.09 -17.21 -8.70
N LEU A 135 -18.01 -16.64 -8.15
CA LEU A 135 -16.82 -16.27 -8.92
C LEU A 135 -16.12 -17.49 -9.55
N GLU A 136 -16.03 -18.61 -8.83
CA GLU A 136 -15.48 -19.86 -9.36
C GLU A 136 -16.29 -20.38 -10.56
N GLN A 137 -17.63 -20.31 -10.48
CA GLN A 137 -18.51 -20.65 -11.60
C GLN A 137 -18.34 -19.69 -12.78
N GLU A 138 -18.22 -18.38 -12.53
CA GLU A 138 -17.97 -17.39 -13.59
C GLU A 138 -16.63 -17.63 -14.29
N ILE A 139 -15.56 -17.89 -13.53
CA ILE A 139 -14.24 -18.26 -14.07
C ILE A 139 -14.35 -19.54 -14.92
N GLN A 140 -15.09 -20.55 -14.45
CA GLN A 140 -15.29 -21.78 -15.21
C GLN A 140 -16.08 -21.54 -16.50
N ASN A 141 -17.12 -20.71 -16.46
CA ASN A 141 -17.90 -20.31 -17.64
C ASN A 141 -17.06 -19.51 -18.64
N LEU A 142 -16.22 -18.58 -18.17
CA LEU A 142 -15.30 -17.83 -19.02
C LEU A 142 -14.25 -18.74 -19.67
N ARG A 143 -13.72 -19.71 -18.92
CA ARG A 143 -12.82 -20.74 -19.46
C ARG A 143 -13.52 -21.61 -20.51
N LEU A 144 -14.75 -22.04 -20.26
CA LEU A 144 -15.55 -22.75 -21.24
C LEU A 144 -15.80 -21.87 -22.46
N GLN A 145 -16.26 -20.62 -22.33
CA GLN A 145 -16.40 -19.71 -23.47
C GLN A 145 -15.11 -19.53 -24.27
N THR A 146 -13.95 -19.49 -23.60
CA THR A 146 -12.66 -19.37 -24.27
C THR A 146 -12.27 -20.67 -24.99
N CYS A 147 -12.53 -21.84 -24.40
CA CYS A 147 -12.19 -23.15 -24.98
C CYS A 147 -13.23 -23.72 -25.95
N SER A 148 -14.49 -23.30 -25.84
CA SER A 148 -15.64 -23.84 -26.59
C SER A 148 -16.32 -22.83 -27.51
N ASN A 149 -15.74 -21.64 -27.68
CA ASN A 149 -15.96 -20.85 -28.89
C ASN A 149 -14.88 -21.19 -29.92
N PRO A 150 -15.03 -22.29 -30.70
CA PRO A 150 -14.20 -22.49 -31.88
C PRO A 150 -14.32 -21.27 -32.78
N THR A 151 -15.45 -20.54 -32.76
CA THR A 151 -15.66 -19.31 -33.51
C THR A 151 -14.67 -18.18 -33.18
N LEU A 152 -14.21 -18.02 -31.93
CA LEU A 152 -13.23 -16.97 -31.59
C LEU A 152 -11.81 -17.37 -32.00
N GLN A 153 -11.46 -18.65 -31.82
CA GLN A 153 -10.17 -19.18 -32.25
C GLN A 153 -10.10 -19.27 -33.78
N THR A 154 -11.14 -19.78 -34.45
CA THR A 154 -11.23 -19.84 -35.91
C THR A 154 -11.31 -18.45 -36.52
N THR A 155 -12.04 -17.48 -35.96
CA THR A 155 -12.02 -16.11 -36.52
C THR A 155 -10.64 -15.46 -36.35
N THR A 156 -9.94 -15.72 -35.26
CA THR A 156 -8.55 -15.25 -35.07
C THR A 156 -7.59 -15.93 -36.06
N ASP A 157 -7.71 -17.24 -36.23
CA ASP A 157 -6.87 -18.03 -37.13
C ASP A 157 -7.19 -17.75 -38.61
N GLU A 158 -8.46 -17.54 -38.97
CA GLU A 158 -8.93 -17.13 -40.30
C GLU A 158 -8.47 -15.70 -40.62
N LEU A 159 -8.54 -14.77 -39.67
CA LEU A 159 -8.02 -13.42 -39.84
C LEU A 159 -6.50 -13.45 -40.04
N SER A 160 -5.79 -14.24 -39.23
CA SER A 160 -4.34 -14.47 -39.37
C SER A 160 -4.01 -15.07 -40.75
N SER A 161 -4.76 -16.08 -41.17
CA SER A 161 -4.61 -16.72 -42.49
C SER A 161 -4.83 -15.72 -43.63
N ARG A 162 -5.87 -14.87 -43.55
CA ARG A 162 -6.11 -13.80 -44.55
C ARG A 162 -5.00 -12.77 -44.59
N TYR A 163 -4.42 -12.39 -43.45
CA TYR A 163 -3.27 -11.48 -43.42
C TYR A 163 -2.03 -12.12 -44.09
N VAL A 164 -1.75 -13.40 -43.80
CA VAL A 164 -0.66 -14.14 -44.45
C VAL A 164 -0.88 -14.24 -45.96
N GLU A 165 -2.09 -14.57 -46.40
CA GLU A 165 -2.45 -14.65 -47.81
C GLU A 165 -2.30 -13.30 -48.52
N MET A 166 -2.74 -12.20 -47.90
CA MET A 166 -2.57 -10.85 -48.43
C MET A 166 -1.09 -10.46 -48.57
N ILE A 167 -0.27 -10.77 -47.56
CA ILE A 167 1.19 -10.54 -47.61
C ILE A 167 1.83 -11.33 -48.76
N ASN A 168 1.44 -12.60 -48.92
CA ASN A 168 1.95 -13.44 -50.00
C ASN A 168 1.53 -12.91 -51.37
N ASN A 169 0.27 -12.52 -51.56
CA ASN A 169 -0.21 -11.92 -52.80
C ASN A 169 0.55 -10.63 -53.15
N LEU A 170 0.74 -9.73 -52.18
CA LEU A 170 1.53 -8.52 -52.37
C LEU A 170 2.98 -8.83 -52.74
N ARG A 171 3.57 -9.85 -52.10
CA ARG A 171 4.92 -10.32 -52.42
C ARG A 171 5.00 -10.85 -53.85
N GLU A 172 4.05 -11.68 -54.27
CA GLU A 172 3.98 -12.22 -55.62
C GLU A 172 3.75 -11.13 -56.69
N ASP A 173 2.88 -10.16 -56.41
CA ASP A 173 2.66 -9.00 -57.28
C ASP A 173 3.96 -8.21 -57.46
N LYS A 174 4.69 -7.95 -56.38
CA LYS A 174 5.99 -7.29 -56.43
C LYS A 174 7.04 -8.11 -57.18
N ASP A 175 7.07 -9.43 -56.99
CA ASP A 175 7.95 -10.31 -57.74
C ASP A 175 7.59 -10.39 -59.23
N ARG A 176 6.30 -10.29 -59.58
CA ARG A 176 5.84 -10.17 -60.98
C ARG A 176 6.28 -8.84 -61.60
N GLU A 177 6.12 -7.73 -60.88
CA GLU A 177 6.57 -6.41 -61.31
C GLU A 177 8.09 -6.38 -61.54
N ILE A 178 8.87 -6.93 -60.60
CA ILE A 178 10.33 -7.06 -60.72
C ILE A 178 10.70 -7.88 -61.96
N ARG A 179 10.05 -9.02 -62.21
CA ARG A 179 10.29 -9.83 -63.41
C ARG A 179 9.99 -9.07 -64.69
N THR A 180 8.89 -8.31 -64.71
CA THR A 180 8.47 -7.51 -65.86
C THR A 180 9.50 -6.40 -66.16
N LEU A 181 9.91 -5.66 -65.12
CA LEU A 181 10.94 -4.63 -65.24
C LEU A 181 12.28 -5.20 -65.70
N ARG A 182 12.70 -6.35 -65.15
CA ARG A 182 13.91 -7.06 -65.62
C ARG A 182 13.82 -7.44 -67.09
N SER A 183 12.68 -7.96 -67.54
CA SER A 183 12.45 -8.30 -68.94
C SER A 183 12.53 -7.07 -69.86
N GLN A 184 11.89 -5.97 -69.47
CA GLN A 184 11.98 -4.70 -70.21
C GLN A 184 13.43 -4.19 -70.27
N LEU A 185 14.18 -4.29 -69.17
CA LEU A 185 15.58 -3.89 -69.10
C LEU A 185 16.45 -4.74 -70.03
N CYS A 186 16.24 -6.06 -70.06
CA CYS A 186 16.90 -6.94 -71.03
C CYS A 186 16.56 -6.57 -72.49
N GLN A 187 15.29 -6.24 -72.77
CA GLN A 187 14.84 -5.80 -74.09
C GLN A 187 15.57 -4.51 -74.51
N PHE A 188 15.60 -3.50 -73.63
CA PHE A 188 16.31 -2.26 -73.88
C PHE A 188 17.81 -2.49 -74.10
N GLN A 189 18.43 -3.37 -73.32
CA GLN A 189 19.84 -3.70 -73.49
C GLN A 189 20.12 -4.38 -74.84
N GLN A 190 19.21 -5.26 -75.30
CA GLN A 190 19.32 -5.89 -76.62
C GLN A 190 19.12 -4.88 -77.77
N ASP A 191 18.21 -3.93 -77.61
CA ASP A 191 18.00 -2.84 -78.58
C ASP A 191 19.21 -1.89 -78.65
N ILE A 192 19.85 -1.60 -77.51
CA ILE A 192 21.12 -0.84 -77.45
C ILE A 192 22.21 -1.60 -78.21
N SER A 193 22.42 -2.89 -77.95
CA SER A 193 23.43 -3.68 -78.66
C SER A 193 23.17 -3.78 -80.16
N ARG A 194 21.91 -3.93 -80.60
CA ARG A 194 21.56 -3.91 -82.04
C ARG A 194 21.88 -2.56 -82.68
N ARG A 195 21.64 -1.46 -81.97
CA ARG A 195 21.97 -0.10 -82.43
C ARG A 195 23.49 0.12 -82.50
N GLU A 196 24.25 -0.41 -81.54
CA GLU A 196 25.72 -0.37 -81.56
C GLU A 196 26.30 -1.11 -82.78
N VAL A 197 25.76 -2.28 -83.13
CA VAL A 197 26.18 -3.01 -84.35
C VAL A 197 25.90 -2.21 -85.62
N SER A 198 24.71 -1.61 -85.74
CA SER A 198 24.37 -0.72 -86.85
C SER A 198 25.28 0.52 -86.93
N ASN A 199 25.69 1.08 -85.79
CA ASN A 199 26.65 2.18 -85.73
C ASN A 199 28.06 1.74 -86.13
N SER A 200 28.47 0.52 -85.78
CA SER A 200 29.75 -0.07 -86.20
C SER A 200 29.85 -0.17 -87.73
N ASP A 201 28.77 -0.61 -88.40
CA ASP A 201 28.73 -0.71 -89.86
C ASP A 201 28.80 0.67 -90.53
N LEU A 202 28.08 1.66 -89.97
CA LEU A 202 28.17 3.06 -90.39
C LEU A 202 29.59 3.63 -90.19
N GLN A 203 30.24 3.30 -89.08
CA GLN A 203 31.59 3.74 -88.75
C GLN A 203 32.63 3.12 -89.71
N MET A 204 32.49 1.84 -90.04
CA MET A 204 33.30 1.17 -91.07
C MET A 204 33.13 1.81 -92.44
N ARG A 205 31.90 2.14 -92.85
CA ARG A 205 31.63 2.82 -94.12
C ARG A 205 32.22 4.23 -94.18
N LEU A 206 32.18 4.94 -93.05
CA LEU A 206 32.82 6.24 -92.89
C LEU A 206 34.34 6.13 -93.06
N GLN A 207 34.96 5.11 -92.47
CA GLN A 207 36.40 4.87 -92.57
C GLN A 207 36.82 4.49 -93.99
N GLU A 208 36.01 3.68 -94.68
CA GLU A 208 36.21 3.31 -96.09
C GLU A 208 36.14 4.54 -97.02
N LEU A 209 35.12 5.40 -96.84
CA LEU A 209 35.01 6.67 -97.57
C LEU A 209 36.18 7.62 -97.30
N THR A 210 36.67 7.65 -96.05
CA THR A 210 37.83 8.47 -95.67
C THR A 210 39.10 7.98 -96.35
N SER A 211 39.31 6.66 -96.38
CA SER A 211 40.47 6.05 -97.06
C SER A 211 40.44 6.28 -98.58
N MET A 212 39.27 6.18 -99.23
CA MET A 212 39.15 6.55 -100.65
C MET A 212 39.43 8.04 -100.89
N LEU A 213 39.04 8.91 -99.96
CA LEU A 213 39.34 10.34 -100.06
C LEU A 213 40.84 10.59 -99.99
N GLU A 214 41.53 9.94 -99.04
CA GLU A 214 42.99 10.01 -98.89
C GLU A 214 43.73 9.47 -100.13
N GLU A 215 43.27 8.36 -100.71
CA GLU A 215 43.83 7.80 -101.94
C GLU A 215 43.66 8.76 -103.13
N LYS A 216 42.47 9.38 -103.27
CA LYS A 216 42.21 10.38 -104.30
C LYS A 216 43.05 11.63 -104.10
N ASP A 217 43.25 12.09 -102.87
CA ASP A 217 44.14 13.20 -102.55
C ASP A 217 45.61 12.86 -102.83
N ALA A 218 46.05 11.64 -102.58
CA ALA A 218 47.40 11.17 -102.94
C ALA A 218 47.59 11.14 -104.46
N PHE A 219 46.58 10.66 -105.21
CA PHE A 219 46.58 10.68 -106.66
C PHE A 219 46.61 12.11 -107.23
N ILE A 220 45.82 13.02 -106.65
CA ILE A 220 45.84 14.45 -107.00
C ILE A 220 47.23 15.05 -106.74
N LYS A 221 47.85 14.75 -105.59
CA LYS A 221 49.22 15.21 -105.29
C LYS A 221 50.24 14.68 -106.29
N GLN A 222 50.16 13.40 -106.67
CA GLN A 222 51.04 12.81 -107.68
C GLN A 222 50.87 13.50 -109.04
N GLN A 223 49.63 13.76 -109.47
CA GLN A 223 49.35 14.51 -110.70
C GLN A 223 49.83 15.96 -110.63
N GLN A 224 49.74 16.62 -109.46
CA GLN A 224 50.29 17.95 -109.25
C GLN A 224 51.82 17.96 -109.35
N GLU A 225 52.49 16.91 -108.87
CA GLU A 225 53.95 16.77 -108.92
C GLU A 225 54.44 16.47 -110.35
N ASP A 226 53.69 15.68 -111.12
CA ASP A 226 53.93 15.47 -112.56
C ASP A 226 53.71 16.75 -113.38
N LEU A 227 52.64 17.50 -113.10
CA LEU A 227 52.42 18.83 -113.69
C LEU A 227 53.53 19.83 -113.32
N PHE A 228 54.06 19.74 -112.09
CA PHE A 228 55.18 20.56 -111.65
C PHE A 228 56.47 20.20 -112.38
N ARG A 229 56.76 18.91 -112.61
CA ARG A 229 57.89 18.45 -113.43
C ARG A 229 57.75 18.90 -114.89
N LEU A 230 56.56 18.76 -115.49
CA LEU A 230 56.30 19.16 -116.88
C LEU A 230 56.39 20.68 -117.11
N LYS A 231 56.08 21.47 -116.07
CA LYS A 231 56.19 22.94 -116.10
C LYS A 231 57.64 23.43 -116.03
N ASN A 232 58.54 22.69 -115.39
CA ASN A 232 59.94 23.08 -115.24
C ASN A 232 60.80 22.82 -116.50
N GLU A 233 60.39 21.94 -117.41
CA GLU A 233 61.12 21.68 -118.67
C GLU A 233 60.81 22.68 -119.81
N ASN A 234 59.74 23.48 -119.71
CA ASN A 234 59.22 24.25 -120.86
C ASN A 234 59.36 25.78 -120.79
N LEU A 235 60.03 26.38 -119.80
CA LEU A 235 60.13 27.84 -119.70
C LEU A 235 61.53 28.31 -119.23
N SER A 236 62.47 28.36 -120.18
CA SER A 236 63.60 29.29 -120.11
C SER A 236 63.16 30.66 -120.63
N GLY A 237 63.57 31.73 -119.94
CA GLY A 237 63.56 33.09 -120.48
C GLY A 237 62.23 33.85 -120.39
N SER A 238 61.98 34.51 -119.27
CA SER A 238 61.68 35.96 -119.24
C SER A 238 61.42 36.43 -117.81
N GLN A 239 62.11 37.51 -117.43
CA GLN A 239 61.91 38.27 -116.20
C GLN A 239 60.56 39.01 -116.21
N SER A 240 59.84 39.00 -115.09
CA SER A 240 59.29 40.21 -114.45
C SER A 240 58.43 39.85 -113.22
N PRO A 241 58.27 40.78 -112.27
CA PRO A 241 58.15 40.46 -110.86
C PRO A 241 56.73 40.64 -110.28
N GLY A 242 56.51 39.94 -109.17
CA GLY A 242 55.66 40.43 -108.08
C GLY A 242 54.16 40.14 -108.18
N VAL A 243 53.64 39.47 -107.15
CA VAL A 243 52.59 39.95 -106.23
C VAL A 243 51.96 38.72 -105.56
N THR A 244 52.23 38.60 -104.26
CA THR A 244 51.66 37.61 -103.33
C THR A 244 50.38 38.17 -102.71
N THR A 245 49.34 37.34 -102.58
CA THR A 245 48.13 37.69 -101.81
C THR A 245 47.93 36.67 -100.71
N VAL A 246 48.15 37.09 -99.46
CA VAL A 246 47.94 36.29 -98.24
C VAL A 246 46.61 36.73 -97.62
N ILE A 247 45.65 35.82 -97.54
CA ILE A 247 44.33 36.07 -96.93
C ILE A 247 44.31 35.45 -95.53
N THR A 248 44.39 36.27 -94.48
CA THR A 248 44.21 35.82 -93.09
C THR A 248 42.74 35.96 -92.67
N LYS A 249 42.10 34.83 -92.35
CA LYS A 249 40.73 34.78 -91.82
C LYS A 249 40.75 34.84 -90.29
N LYS A 250 40.01 35.78 -89.70
CA LYS A 250 39.82 35.88 -88.24
C LYS A 250 38.53 35.14 -87.85
N TYR A 251 38.64 34.00 -87.17
CA TYR A 251 37.47 33.30 -86.61
C TYR A 251 37.16 33.85 -85.22
N ARG A 252 35.89 34.15 -84.95
CA ARG A 252 35.39 34.51 -83.62
C ARG A 252 34.64 33.29 -83.06
N ASN A 253 35.11 32.74 -81.94
CA ASN A 253 34.52 31.58 -81.29
C ASN A 253 33.15 31.94 -80.66
N GLN A 254 32.11 31.16 -80.96
CA GLN A 254 30.84 31.14 -80.22
C GLN A 254 30.76 29.81 -79.44
N TYR A 255 30.37 29.87 -78.16
CA TYR A 255 30.29 28.71 -77.26
C TYR A 255 28.82 28.30 -77.05
N PRO A 256 28.38 27.16 -77.60
CA PRO A 256 26.96 26.74 -77.56
C PRO A 256 26.43 26.44 -76.16
N ILE A 257 27.30 26.02 -75.22
CA ILE A 257 26.93 25.61 -73.86
C ILE A 257 26.37 26.76 -73.00
N LEU A 258 26.66 28.01 -73.35
CA LEU A 258 26.21 29.18 -72.60
C LEU A 258 24.72 29.51 -72.81
N GLY A 259 24.05 28.89 -73.78
CA GLY A 259 22.61 29.02 -74.01
C GLY A 259 21.73 28.20 -73.05
N LEU A 260 22.32 27.39 -72.17
CA LEU A 260 21.60 26.56 -71.19
C LEU A 260 21.46 27.24 -69.82
N LEU A 261 22.02 28.45 -69.63
CA LEU A 261 22.15 29.07 -68.31
C LEU A 261 21.13 30.16 -67.99
N SER A 262 20.31 30.67 -68.93
CA SER A 262 19.08 31.50 -68.72
C SER A 262 18.54 32.10 -70.03
N ASP A 263 17.23 32.44 -70.07
CA ASP A 263 16.46 32.89 -71.25
C ASP A 263 16.79 34.29 -71.84
N ASP A 264 17.74 35.04 -71.26
CA ASP A 264 18.09 36.40 -71.72
C ASP A 264 19.31 36.48 -72.64
N TYR A 265 19.86 35.34 -73.09
CA TYR A 265 20.97 35.37 -74.06
C TYR A 265 20.48 35.73 -75.47
N LYS A 266 20.41 37.03 -75.76
CA LYS A 266 20.10 37.56 -77.09
C LYS A 266 21.19 37.12 -78.09
N VAL A 267 20.83 36.15 -78.94
CA VAL A 267 21.57 35.80 -80.16
C VAL A 267 21.75 37.07 -81.00
N THR A 268 22.97 37.62 -81.04
CA THR A 268 23.29 38.70 -81.98
C THR A 268 23.29 38.10 -83.39
N SER A 269 22.33 38.49 -84.24
CA SER A 269 22.27 38.08 -85.64
C SER A 269 23.59 38.39 -86.38
N PRO A 270 24.02 37.56 -87.34
CA PRO A 270 25.25 37.81 -88.08
C PRO A 270 25.03 38.98 -89.05
N VAL A 271 25.51 40.17 -88.68
CA VAL A 271 25.71 41.27 -89.65
C VAL A 271 26.99 40.98 -90.43
N ASN A 272 26.79 40.86 -91.74
CA ASN A 272 27.72 40.84 -92.87
C ASN A 272 29.23 40.97 -92.58
N LYS A 273 29.96 39.99 -93.15
CA LYS A 273 31.41 39.88 -93.27
C LYS A 273 32.03 41.21 -93.74
N SER A 274 32.75 41.91 -92.87
CA SER A 274 33.64 43.01 -93.23
C SER A 274 34.99 42.44 -93.68
N GLN A 275 35.28 42.57 -94.98
CA GLN A 275 36.55 42.17 -95.58
C GLN A 275 37.35 43.43 -95.90
N THR A 276 38.50 43.61 -95.25
CA THR A 276 39.43 44.70 -95.54
C THR A 276 40.47 44.20 -96.53
N ILE A 277 40.49 44.78 -97.73
CA ILE A 277 41.47 44.48 -98.78
C ILE A 277 42.57 45.54 -98.69
N VAL A 278 43.80 45.10 -98.43
CA VAL A 278 45.01 45.95 -98.53
C VAL A 278 45.68 45.61 -99.85
N ILE A 279 45.80 46.59 -100.74
CA ILE A 279 46.43 46.46 -102.07
C ILE A 279 47.79 47.16 -101.98
N GLU A 280 48.87 46.38 -101.91
CA GLU A 280 50.21 46.88 -102.19
C GLU A 280 50.57 46.59 -103.66
N ARG A 281 51.00 47.64 -104.35
CA ARG A 281 51.46 47.76 -105.73
C ARG A 281 52.70 48.67 -105.61
N THR A 282 53.86 48.48 -106.23
CA THR A 282 54.28 47.75 -107.43
C THR A 282 55.81 47.79 -107.48
N GLY A 283 56.43 46.85 -108.20
CA GLY A 283 57.70 47.09 -108.93
C GLY A 283 58.98 46.87 -108.11
N GLU A 284 60.12 46.49 -108.69
CA GLU A 284 60.52 46.25 -110.07
C GLU A 284 61.83 45.43 -110.03
N ILE A 285 62.22 44.96 -111.21
CA ILE A 285 63.53 44.46 -111.65
C ILE A 285 64.61 45.52 -111.25
N TRP A 286 65.89 45.26 -110.99
CA TRP A 286 67.00 45.13 -111.96
C TRP A 286 68.35 44.88 -111.27
N ARG A 287 69.27 44.26 -112.04
CA ARG A 287 70.70 44.01 -111.79
C ARG A 287 71.47 45.24 -111.27
N HIS A 288 72.26 45.07 -110.20
CA HIS A 288 73.73 45.00 -110.22
C HIS A 288 74.25 44.34 -108.94
#